data_AF-A0AAJ2NA74-F1
#
_entry.id   AF-A0AAJ2NA74-F1
#
_cell.length_a   1.000
_cell.length_b   1.000
_cell.length_c   1.000
_cell.angle_alpha   90.00
_cell.angle_beta   90.00
_cell.angle_gamma   90.00
#
_symmetry.space_group_name_H-M   'P 1'
#
loop_
_entity.id
_entity.type
_entity.pdbx_description
1 polymer ?
#
loop_
_entity_poly.entity_id
_entity_poly.type
_entity_poly.pdbx_seq_one_letter_code
_entity_poly.pdbx_strand_id
1 'polypeptide(L)'
;MSVKKAILASLIVSSMLATLAGPIPAGAEAAQENQQEQQSDNKKVPIDKKLAPKLQKAVNQYAGKEVKLKDTGEHINNNETLVTVQSADGNYGVGFDPKSGKIWFVSNKTTIDKVDKKFQDEALKELKNAYSKKKYVFNKDVTQSRSYDNSKGKFGDYMFYEFSGKDFKVSVNANISEGYALSVVTIDIDKKELDPKLLKSATEAIKTAFDHQFDVTKAQIEHYTWVLKDDKVTVYMEKGKAISLINEQGNQVTTNKEMTEKEAKEAVAPLAKKLFNIDITGYEVKWDSLFKDYRFIEKNDVTAVRAALDAEKNVVYIKSGSRAAAGN
;
A
#
# COMPACT_ATOMS: atom_id res chain seq x y z
N MET A 1 -30.88 13.20 0.25
CA MET A 1 -29.67 13.09 1.10
C MET A 1 -28.52 12.60 0.25
N SER A 2 -27.43 13.35 0.27
CA SER A 2 -26.33 13.31 -0.69
C SER A 2 -25.35 12.17 -0.43
N VAL A 3 -25.33 11.18 -1.32
CA VAL A 3 -24.20 10.26 -1.44
C VAL A 3 -23.07 11.00 -2.17
N LYS A 4 -22.26 11.75 -1.42
CA LYS A 4 -21.00 12.30 -1.94
C LYS A 4 -20.01 11.14 -2.12
N LYS A 5 -19.92 10.69 -3.37
CA LYS A 5 -18.76 10.11 -4.07
C LYS A 5 -17.58 9.70 -3.16
N ALA A 6 -17.62 8.46 -2.69
CA ALA A 6 -16.41 7.73 -2.32
C ALA A 6 -15.92 6.98 -3.57
N ILE A 7 -14.93 7.55 -4.27
CA ILE A 7 -14.02 6.77 -5.12
C ILE A 7 -12.63 7.04 -4.58
N LEU A 8 -12.31 6.29 -3.52
CA LEU A 8 -11.00 6.25 -2.89
C LEU A 8 -10.11 5.33 -3.74
N ALA A 9 -9.41 5.89 -4.72
CA ALA A 9 -8.31 5.19 -5.37
C ALA A 9 -7.03 5.52 -4.59
N SER A 10 -6.76 4.74 -3.55
CA SER A 10 -5.47 4.75 -2.85
C SER A 10 -4.39 4.15 -3.76
N LEU A 11 -3.82 4.96 -4.66
CA LEU A 11 -2.58 4.63 -5.36
C LEU A 11 -1.42 4.84 -4.38
N ILE A 12 -1.18 3.85 -3.51
CA ILE A 12 0.03 3.78 -2.71
C ILE A 12 1.16 3.39 -3.66
N VAL A 13 2.08 4.30 -3.93
CA VAL A 13 3.35 4.00 -4.59
C VAL A 13 4.23 3.29 -3.56
N SER A 14 4.01 1.98 -3.40
CA SER A 14 4.85 1.15 -2.54
C SER A 14 6.11 0.75 -3.31
N SER A 15 7.06 1.67 -3.44
CA SER A 15 8.43 1.33 -3.82
C SER A 15 9.17 0.82 -2.58
N MET A 16 9.32 -0.50 -2.50
CA MET A 16 10.24 -1.15 -1.56
C MET A 16 11.66 -0.65 -1.83
N LEU A 17 12.32 -0.07 -0.83
CA LEU A 17 13.77 0.00 -0.79
C LEU A 17 14.23 -0.85 0.40
N ALA A 18 14.89 -1.96 0.09
CA ALA A 18 15.61 -2.73 1.09
C ALA A 18 16.89 -1.98 1.45
N THR A 19 16.92 -1.35 2.63
CA THR A 19 18.15 -0.79 3.19
C THR A 19 18.94 -1.90 3.87
N LEU A 20 20.00 -2.38 3.22
CA LEU A 20 21.03 -3.21 3.87
C LEU A 20 21.89 -2.29 4.74
N ALA A 21 21.82 -2.47 6.07
CA ALA A 21 22.62 -1.72 7.03
C ALA A 21 24.04 -2.31 7.15
N GLY A 22 25.04 -1.56 6.71
CA GLY A 22 26.47 -1.80 6.92
C GLY A 22 27.28 -0.52 6.68
N PRO A 23 28.48 -0.37 7.26
CA PRO A 23 29.26 0.87 7.15
C PRO A 23 29.65 1.13 5.69
N ILE A 24 29.33 2.33 5.21
CA ILE A 24 29.56 2.80 3.84
C ILE A 24 31.07 2.97 3.61
N PRO A 25 31.72 2.19 2.72
CA PRO A 25 33.08 2.49 2.27
C PRO A 25 33.04 3.69 1.33
N ALA A 26 34.04 4.57 1.41
CA ALA A 26 34.23 5.68 0.49
C ALA A 26 34.32 5.14 -0.96
N GLY A 27 33.28 5.38 -1.76
CA GLY A 27 33.05 4.76 -3.07
C GLY A 27 31.56 4.51 -3.40
N ALA A 28 30.65 4.72 -2.46
CA ALA A 28 29.23 4.37 -2.57
C ALA A 28 28.36 5.25 -3.49
N GLU A 29 28.86 6.37 -4.02
CA GLU A 29 28.08 7.20 -4.97
C GLU A 29 27.82 6.46 -6.29
N ALA A 30 28.71 5.54 -6.71
CA ALA A 30 28.50 4.74 -7.93
C ALA A 30 27.66 3.47 -7.69
N ALA A 31 27.40 3.06 -6.45
CA ALA A 31 26.67 1.84 -6.13
C ALA A 31 25.16 2.06 -5.88
N GLN A 32 24.73 3.29 -5.60
CA GLN A 32 23.31 3.64 -5.53
C GLN A 32 22.65 3.72 -6.91
N GLU A 33 23.40 4.00 -7.98
CA GLU A 33 22.88 3.91 -9.35
C GLU A 33 22.55 2.44 -9.71
N ASN A 34 23.37 1.47 -9.30
CA ASN A 34 23.15 0.06 -9.64
C ASN A 34 22.04 -0.63 -8.83
N GLN A 35 21.64 -0.10 -7.66
CA GLN A 35 20.49 -0.65 -6.91
C GLN A 35 19.13 -0.13 -7.41
N GLN A 36 19.10 0.96 -8.20
CA GLN A 36 17.92 1.30 -8.99
C GLN A 36 17.80 0.45 -10.27
N GLU A 37 18.89 -0.11 -10.77
CA GLU A 37 18.88 -0.95 -11.98
C GLU A 37 18.48 -2.41 -11.71
N GLN A 38 18.68 -2.96 -10.51
CA GLN A 38 18.40 -4.37 -10.22
C GLN A 38 16.92 -4.73 -9.91
N GLN A 39 15.96 -3.82 -10.13
CA GLN A 39 14.53 -4.11 -9.96
C GLN A 39 13.67 -3.89 -11.23
N SER A 40 14.26 -3.65 -12.41
CA SER A 40 13.52 -3.22 -13.61
C SER A 40 13.75 -4.05 -14.88
N ASP A 41 14.27 -5.27 -14.79
CA ASP A 41 14.50 -6.11 -15.98
C ASP A 41 13.24 -6.75 -16.59
N ASN A 42 12.02 -6.30 -16.25
CA ASN A 42 10.79 -6.82 -16.86
C ASN A 42 9.84 -5.74 -17.41
N LYS A 43 9.81 -5.69 -18.75
CA LYS A 43 8.80 -5.11 -19.68
C LYS A 43 8.74 -3.59 -19.81
N LYS A 44 9.72 -3.03 -20.52
CA LYS A 44 9.53 -1.76 -21.26
C LYS A 44 8.32 -1.90 -22.18
N VAL A 45 7.40 -0.95 -22.11
CA VAL A 45 6.19 -0.90 -22.93
C VAL A 45 6.39 0.15 -24.03
N PRO A 46 6.47 -0.25 -25.32
CA PRO A 46 6.50 0.71 -26.41
C PRO A 46 5.23 1.58 -26.42
N ILE A 47 5.39 2.87 -26.63
CA ILE A 47 4.26 3.79 -26.66
C ILE A 47 3.66 3.81 -28.07
N ASP A 48 2.34 3.63 -28.16
CA ASP A 48 1.61 3.74 -29.42
C ASP A 48 1.81 5.16 -29.99
N LYS A 49 2.25 5.22 -31.26
CA LYS A 49 2.46 6.48 -32.00
C LYS A 49 1.20 7.36 -32.06
N LYS A 50 0.01 6.78 -31.98
CA LYS A 50 -1.27 7.52 -31.90
C LYS A 50 -1.53 8.12 -30.52
N LEU A 51 -1.00 7.53 -29.45
CA LEU A 51 -1.13 8.02 -28.08
C LEU A 51 -0.06 9.05 -27.72
N ALA A 52 1.15 8.91 -28.29
CA ALA A 52 2.29 9.78 -27.97
C ALA A 52 1.97 11.28 -28.04
N PRO A 53 1.27 11.83 -29.06
CA PRO A 53 0.92 13.26 -29.10
C PRO A 53 -0.01 13.69 -27.94
N LYS A 54 -0.93 12.81 -27.53
CA LYS A 54 -1.86 13.09 -26.41
C LYS A 54 -1.10 13.16 -25.08
N LEU A 55 -0.20 12.20 -24.84
CA LEU A 55 0.66 12.17 -23.65
C LEU A 55 1.57 13.40 -23.60
N GLN A 56 2.21 13.71 -24.73
CA GLN A 56 3.10 14.86 -24.89
C GLN A 56 2.36 16.19 -24.62
N LYS A 57 1.15 16.34 -25.15
CA LYS A 57 0.30 17.51 -24.90
C LYS A 57 -0.02 17.69 -23.42
N ALA A 58 -0.39 16.62 -22.72
CA ALA A 58 -0.74 16.69 -21.30
C ALA A 58 0.47 17.11 -20.45
N VAL A 59 1.66 16.55 -20.72
CA VAL A 59 2.88 16.91 -19.98
C VAL A 59 3.30 18.35 -20.28
N ASN A 60 3.22 18.80 -21.53
CA ASN A 60 3.53 20.20 -21.87
C ASN A 60 2.56 21.19 -21.20
N GLN A 61 1.26 20.86 -21.20
CA GLN A 61 0.24 21.65 -20.50
C GLN A 61 0.51 21.74 -19.00
N TYR A 62 0.98 20.63 -18.40
CA TYR A 62 1.34 20.60 -16.98
C TYR A 62 2.59 21.42 -16.67
N ALA A 63 3.63 21.25 -17.49
CA ALA A 63 4.94 21.86 -17.30
C ALA A 63 4.97 23.35 -17.66
N GLY A 64 4.02 23.82 -18.49
CA GLY A 64 4.02 25.18 -19.06
C GLY A 64 5.12 25.40 -20.10
N LYS A 65 5.81 24.33 -20.53
CA LYS A 65 6.91 24.33 -21.51
C LYS A 65 6.94 22.99 -22.25
N GLU A 66 7.74 22.94 -23.32
CA GLU A 66 8.00 21.68 -24.01
C GLU A 66 8.85 20.73 -23.14
N VAL A 67 8.42 19.48 -23.02
CA VAL A 67 9.10 18.42 -22.25
C VAL A 67 9.17 17.15 -23.08
N LYS A 68 10.35 16.76 -23.54
CA LYS A 68 10.47 15.54 -24.37
C LYS A 68 10.24 14.27 -23.55
N LEU A 69 9.25 13.46 -23.94
CA LEU A 69 9.02 12.12 -23.37
C LEU A 69 9.92 11.06 -24.00
N LYS A 70 10.23 10.00 -23.23
CA LYS A 70 10.84 8.77 -23.76
C LYS A 70 9.84 7.99 -24.62
N ASP A 71 10.34 7.13 -25.49
CA ASP A 71 9.51 6.32 -26.41
C ASP A 71 8.97 5.03 -25.77
N THR A 72 9.42 4.70 -24.56
CA THR A 72 9.01 3.54 -23.79
C THR A 72 8.59 3.93 -22.39
N GLY A 73 7.54 3.30 -21.88
CA GLY A 73 7.12 3.40 -20.48
C GLY A 73 7.36 2.12 -19.70
N GLU A 74 7.01 2.16 -18.41
CA GLU A 74 7.14 1.05 -17.46
C GLU A 74 5.83 0.87 -16.69
N HIS A 75 5.49 -0.37 -16.36
CA HIS A 75 4.30 -0.67 -15.56
C HIS A 75 4.45 -0.12 -14.13
N ILE A 76 3.38 0.46 -13.60
CA ILE A 76 3.37 1.00 -12.23
C ILE A 76 3.11 -0.13 -11.24
N ASN A 77 4.01 -0.37 -10.28
CA ASN A 77 3.82 -1.31 -9.16
C ASN A 77 3.34 -2.71 -9.59
N ASN A 78 3.89 -3.26 -10.68
CA ASN A 78 3.45 -4.54 -11.27
C ASN A 78 1.97 -4.58 -11.70
N ASN A 79 1.31 -3.42 -11.82
CA ASN A 79 -0.02 -3.31 -12.39
C ASN A 79 0.07 -3.31 -13.92
N GLU A 80 -0.37 -4.41 -14.54
CA GLU A 80 -0.38 -4.55 -16.00
C GLU A 80 -1.30 -3.54 -16.71
N THR A 81 -2.18 -2.83 -15.98
CA THR A 81 -3.15 -1.90 -16.57
C THR A 81 -2.68 -0.45 -16.64
N LEU A 82 -1.60 -0.09 -15.94
CA LEU A 82 -1.09 1.29 -15.90
C LEU A 82 0.39 1.34 -16.25
N VAL A 83 0.73 2.27 -17.13
CA VAL A 83 2.09 2.53 -17.60
C VAL A 83 2.45 3.98 -17.30
N THR A 84 3.68 4.22 -16.83
CA THR A 84 4.25 5.56 -16.74
C THR A 84 5.29 5.77 -17.82
N VAL A 85 5.21 6.89 -18.54
CA VAL A 85 6.28 7.36 -19.42
C VAL A 85 7.00 8.53 -18.75
N GLN A 86 8.31 8.43 -18.62
CA GLN A 86 9.15 9.50 -18.08
C GLN A 86 9.64 10.44 -19.19
N SER A 87 9.91 11.68 -18.82
CA SER A 87 10.67 12.61 -19.66
C SER A 87 12.12 12.17 -19.80
N ALA A 88 12.79 12.66 -20.85
CA ALA A 88 14.20 12.37 -21.10
C ALA A 88 15.11 12.84 -19.95
N ASP A 89 14.76 13.95 -19.29
CA ASP A 89 15.47 14.48 -18.12
C ASP A 89 15.03 13.85 -16.79
N GLY A 90 14.05 12.93 -16.81
CA GLY A 90 13.54 12.25 -15.62
C GLY A 90 12.82 13.14 -14.60
N ASN A 91 12.49 14.39 -14.97
CA ASN A 91 11.82 15.34 -14.08
C ASN A 91 10.30 15.29 -14.17
N TYR A 92 9.73 14.74 -15.25
CA TYR A 92 8.29 14.65 -15.47
C TYR A 92 7.90 13.22 -15.83
N GLY A 93 6.67 12.83 -15.49
CA GLY A 93 6.12 11.55 -15.89
C GLY A 93 4.62 11.62 -16.13
N VAL A 94 4.10 10.79 -17.04
CA VAL A 94 2.66 10.67 -17.31
C VAL A 94 2.21 9.23 -17.13
N GLY A 95 1.29 9.02 -16.20
CA GLY A 95 0.65 7.73 -15.94
C GLY A 95 -0.62 7.57 -16.75
N PHE A 96 -0.75 6.49 -17.50
CA PHE A 96 -1.89 6.24 -18.39
C PHE A 96 -2.20 4.75 -18.52
N ASP A 97 -3.43 4.45 -18.94
CA ASP A 97 -3.83 3.11 -19.35
C ASP A 97 -3.52 2.92 -20.85
N PRO A 98 -2.65 1.98 -21.24
CA PRO A 98 -2.27 1.79 -22.63
C PRO A 98 -3.38 1.22 -23.52
N LYS A 99 -4.39 0.53 -22.95
CA LYS A 99 -5.53 -0.02 -23.70
C LYS A 99 -6.57 1.04 -24.00
N SER A 100 -6.92 1.87 -23.01
CA SER A 100 -7.94 2.91 -23.18
C SER A 100 -7.36 4.26 -23.61
N GLY A 101 -6.05 4.47 -23.49
CA GLY A 101 -5.39 5.75 -23.71
C GLY A 101 -5.77 6.82 -22.66
N LYS A 102 -6.42 6.43 -21.56
CA LYS A 102 -6.86 7.34 -20.49
C LYS A 102 -5.65 7.76 -19.65
N ILE A 103 -5.40 9.07 -19.57
CA ILE A 103 -4.35 9.64 -18.71
C ILE A 103 -4.89 9.71 -17.28
N TRP A 104 -4.17 9.17 -16.32
CA TRP A 104 -4.58 9.23 -14.91
C TRP A 104 -4.01 10.47 -14.23
N PHE A 105 -2.71 10.72 -14.44
CA PHE A 105 -2.02 11.84 -13.82
C PHE A 105 -0.80 12.27 -14.65
N VAL A 106 -0.35 13.49 -14.38
CA VAL A 106 1.00 13.94 -14.73
C VAL A 106 1.74 14.24 -13.42
N SER A 107 2.99 13.84 -13.36
CA SER A 107 3.87 13.97 -12.20
C SER A 107 5.12 14.78 -12.55
N ASN A 108 5.74 15.39 -11.54
CA ASN A 108 7.09 15.90 -11.65
C ASN A 108 7.84 15.80 -10.32
N LYS A 109 9.17 15.83 -10.42
CA LYS A 109 10.06 16.06 -9.29
C LYS A 109 10.08 17.56 -8.98
N THR A 110 9.94 17.89 -7.71
CA THR A 110 10.03 19.24 -7.17
C THR A 110 10.81 19.22 -5.87
N THR A 111 10.96 20.37 -5.24
CA THR A 111 11.61 20.50 -3.95
C THR A 111 10.60 20.92 -2.88
N ILE A 112 10.84 20.53 -1.64
CA ILE A 112 9.94 20.78 -0.51
C ILE A 112 9.65 22.28 -0.31
N ASP A 113 10.60 23.16 -0.58
CA ASP A 113 10.45 24.61 -0.51
C ASP A 113 9.41 25.18 -1.51
N LYS A 114 9.10 24.43 -2.57
CA LYS A 114 8.07 24.79 -3.56
C LYS A 114 6.68 24.27 -3.22
N VAL A 115 6.56 23.39 -2.22
CA VAL A 115 5.27 22.84 -1.79
C VAL A 115 4.68 23.76 -0.73
N ASP A 116 3.38 24.04 -0.79
CA ASP A 116 2.71 24.87 0.21
C ASP A 116 2.97 24.34 1.64
N LYS A 117 3.36 25.24 2.53
CA LYS A 117 3.71 24.95 3.92
C LYS A 117 2.59 24.21 4.65
N LYS A 118 1.33 24.49 4.31
CA LYS A 118 0.15 23.80 4.85
C LYS A 118 0.18 22.29 4.63
N PHE A 119 0.57 21.84 3.44
CA PHE A 119 0.62 20.39 3.14
C PHE A 119 1.83 19.72 3.79
N GLN A 120 2.93 20.46 3.94
CA GLN A 120 4.09 19.99 4.72
C GLN A 120 3.73 19.81 6.20
N ASP A 121 2.99 20.76 6.77
CA ASP A 121 2.53 20.70 8.17
C ASP A 121 1.54 19.57 8.40
N GLU A 122 0.60 19.34 7.47
CA GLU A 122 -0.32 18.20 7.56
C GLU A 122 0.43 16.87 7.48
N ALA A 123 1.41 16.74 6.58
CA ALA A 123 2.25 15.54 6.50
C ALA A 123 3.00 15.29 7.83
N LEU A 124 3.60 16.33 8.40
CA LEU A 124 4.34 16.24 9.66
C LEU A 124 3.43 15.93 10.85
N LYS A 125 2.22 16.50 10.87
CA LYS A 125 1.20 16.23 11.88
C LYS A 125 0.79 14.76 11.86
N GLU A 126 0.50 14.21 10.69
CA GLU A 126 0.10 12.80 10.57
C GLU A 126 1.22 11.83 10.94
N LEU A 127 2.49 12.14 10.61
CA LEU A 127 3.64 11.36 11.09
C LEU A 127 3.74 11.34 12.62
N LYS A 128 3.57 12.50 13.27
CA LYS A 128 3.62 12.62 14.73
C LYS A 128 2.44 11.94 15.41
N ASN A 129 1.26 11.98 14.79
CA ASN A 129 0.06 11.28 15.26
C ASN A 129 0.26 9.76 15.20
N ALA A 130 0.82 9.26 14.09
CA ALA A 130 1.10 7.84 13.92
C ALA A 130 2.19 7.34 14.87
N TYR A 131 3.29 8.09 15.02
CA TYR A 131 4.40 7.71 15.91
C TYR A 131 5.21 8.93 16.38
N SER A 132 4.93 9.41 17.59
CA SER A 132 5.54 10.63 18.13
C SER A 132 6.98 10.48 18.62
N LYS A 133 7.47 9.24 18.80
CA LYS A 133 8.80 8.96 19.37
C LYS A 133 9.96 9.19 18.39
N LYS A 134 9.67 9.32 17.08
CA LYS A 134 10.68 9.51 16.04
C LYS A 134 10.79 11.00 15.67
N LYS A 135 12.01 11.44 15.35
CA LYS A 135 12.26 12.75 14.78
C LYS A 135 12.11 12.67 13.27
N TYR A 136 11.24 13.50 12.70
CA TYR A 136 10.99 13.56 11.26
C TYR A 136 11.75 14.72 10.62
N VAL A 137 12.51 14.42 9.58
CA VAL A 137 13.18 15.38 8.71
C VAL A 137 12.92 14.93 7.28
N PHE A 138 12.21 15.77 6.52
CA PHE A 138 11.92 15.49 5.12
C PHE A 138 13.18 15.65 4.27
N ASN A 139 13.30 14.78 3.27
CA ASN A 139 14.22 14.98 2.15
C ASN A 139 13.82 16.24 1.37
N LYS A 140 14.79 16.85 0.69
CA LYS A 140 14.53 18.02 -0.14
C LYS A 140 13.62 17.69 -1.32
N ASP A 141 13.80 16.52 -1.91
CA ASP A 141 13.07 16.11 -3.10
C ASP A 141 11.67 15.61 -2.76
N VAL A 142 10.70 16.07 -3.55
CA VAL A 142 9.29 15.70 -3.45
C VAL A 142 8.80 15.32 -4.83
N THR A 143 8.10 14.19 -4.93
CA THR A 143 7.32 13.88 -6.13
C THR A 143 5.95 14.50 -5.96
N GLN A 144 5.52 15.30 -6.93
CA GLN A 144 4.15 15.79 -6.99
C GLN A 144 3.46 15.26 -8.23
N SER A 145 2.13 15.06 -8.16
CA SER A 145 1.34 14.70 -9.32
C SER A 145 -0.05 15.31 -9.28
N ARG A 146 -0.67 15.45 -10.44
CA ARG A 146 -2.00 16.04 -10.60
C ARG A 146 -2.86 15.18 -11.49
N SER A 147 -4.10 14.97 -11.05
CA SER A 147 -5.09 14.20 -11.81
C SER A 147 -5.46 14.87 -13.13
N TYR A 148 -5.70 14.06 -14.17
CA TYR A 148 -6.10 14.55 -15.49
C TYR A 148 -7.54 14.17 -15.83
N ASP A 149 -8.38 15.18 -16.08
CA ASP A 149 -9.74 14.99 -16.58
C ASP A 149 -9.70 14.80 -18.10
N ASN A 150 -9.80 13.53 -18.54
CA ASN A 150 -9.76 13.17 -19.95
C ASN A 150 -10.96 13.71 -20.74
N SER A 151 -12.11 13.91 -20.08
CA SER A 151 -13.32 14.40 -20.75
C SER A 151 -13.21 15.89 -21.09
N LYS A 152 -12.50 16.65 -20.25
CA LYS A 152 -12.30 18.09 -20.41
C LYS A 152 -10.92 18.46 -20.96
N GLY A 153 -10.01 17.49 -21.09
CA GLY A 153 -8.64 17.71 -21.54
C GLY A 153 -7.85 18.66 -20.63
N LYS A 154 -8.11 18.64 -19.32
CA LYS A 154 -7.49 19.56 -18.35
C LYS A 154 -7.20 18.90 -17.01
N PHE A 155 -6.34 19.52 -16.22
CA PHE A 155 -6.03 19.05 -14.87
C PHE A 155 -7.17 19.34 -13.89
N GLY A 156 -7.41 18.38 -13.00
CA GLY A 156 -8.36 18.51 -11.90
C GLY A 156 -7.76 19.23 -10.69
N ASP A 157 -8.50 19.31 -9.60
CA ASP A 157 -8.11 20.06 -8.40
C ASP A 157 -7.34 19.22 -7.38
N TYR A 158 -7.21 17.92 -7.63
CA TYR A 158 -6.47 17.02 -6.76
C TYR A 158 -4.99 16.98 -7.13
N MET A 159 -4.16 17.37 -6.15
CA MET A 159 -2.71 17.27 -6.13
C MET A 159 -2.29 16.18 -5.15
N PHE A 160 -1.37 15.34 -5.57
CA PHE A 160 -0.75 14.33 -4.72
C PHE A 160 0.71 14.70 -4.50
N TYR A 161 1.16 14.68 -3.25
CA TYR A 161 2.54 14.91 -2.87
C TYR A 161 3.07 13.66 -2.16
N GLU A 162 4.28 13.23 -2.52
CA GLU A 162 5.01 12.19 -1.84
C GLU A 162 6.23 12.80 -1.16
N PHE A 163 6.14 12.93 0.16
CA PHE A 163 7.25 13.30 1.02
C PHE A 163 7.96 12.03 1.49
N SER A 164 9.28 12.09 1.56
CA SER A 164 10.09 11.01 2.12
C SER A 164 11.10 11.54 3.11
N GLY A 165 11.62 10.67 3.95
CA GLY A 165 12.77 10.93 4.79
C GLY A 165 13.40 9.62 5.22
N LYS A 166 14.33 9.69 6.16
CA LYS A 166 14.96 8.47 6.71
C LYS A 166 13.91 7.61 7.38
N ASP A 167 13.68 6.41 6.83
CA ASP A 167 12.77 5.38 7.37
C ASP A 167 11.28 5.78 7.41
N PHE A 168 10.84 6.73 6.57
CA PHE A 168 9.41 7.04 6.45
C PHE A 168 9.04 7.65 5.10
N LYS A 169 7.75 7.53 4.76
CA LYS A 169 7.09 8.19 3.62
C LYS A 169 5.73 8.74 4.05
N VAL A 170 5.32 9.83 3.42
CA VAL A 170 3.98 10.41 3.58
C VAL A 170 3.43 10.79 2.22
N SER A 171 2.25 10.25 1.92
CA SER A 171 1.47 10.64 0.76
C SER A 171 0.38 11.61 1.19
N VAL A 172 0.35 12.80 0.60
CA VAL A 172 -0.69 13.81 0.86
C VAL A 172 -1.53 13.99 -0.39
N ASN A 173 -2.81 13.68 -0.30
CA ASN A 173 -3.80 13.97 -1.33
C ASN A 173 -4.55 15.25 -0.97
N ALA A 174 -4.25 16.34 -1.68
CA ALA A 174 -4.80 17.66 -1.44
C ALA A 174 -5.79 18.06 -2.52
N ASN A 175 -6.95 18.58 -2.13
CA ASN A 175 -7.80 19.35 -3.01
C ASN A 175 -7.37 20.82 -2.91
N ILE A 176 -6.73 21.34 -3.96
CA ILE A 176 -6.16 22.70 -3.95
C ILE A 176 -7.23 23.79 -3.99
N SER A 177 -8.43 23.49 -4.52
CA SER A 177 -9.55 24.44 -4.60
C SER A 177 -10.30 24.56 -3.28
N GLU A 178 -10.51 23.44 -2.58
CA GLU A 178 -11.23 23.38 -1.31
C GLU A 178 -10.30 23.49 -0.09
N GLY A 179 -8.99 23.34 -0.30
CA GLY A 179 -7.98 23.52 0.73
C GLY A 179 -7.98 22.44 1.81
N TYR A 180 -8.51 21.24 1.57
CA TYR A 180 -8.33 20.12 2.50
C TYR A 180 -7.30 19.12 1.95
N ALA A 181 -6.74 18.31 2.84
CA ALA A 181 -5.81 17.25 2.50
C ALA A 181 -6.07 16.01 3.35
N LEU A 182 -5.81 14.84 2.76
CA LEU A 182 -5.77 13.55 3.44
C LEU A 182 -4.37 12.99 3.31
N SER A 183 -3.80 12.51 4.41
CA SER A 183 -2.46 11.94 4.39
C SER A 183 -2.45 10.48 4.80
N VAL A 184 -1.59 9.71 4.15
CA VAL A 184 -1.29 8.32 4.50
C VAL A 184 0.19 8.26 4.78
N VAL A 185 0.56 7.63 5.89
CA VAL A 185 1.96 7.54 6.34
C VAL A 185 2.42 6.09 6.35
N THR A 186 3.70 5.90 6.05
CA THR A 186 4.41 4.64 6.26
C THR A 186 5.69 4.95 7.02
N ILE A 187 5.92 4.28 8.15
CA ILE A 187 7.10 4.51 8.99
C ILE A 187 7.77 3.18 9.26
N ASP A 188 9.03 3.05 8.88
CA ASP A 188 9.87 1.90 9.20
C ASP A 188 10.44 2.03 10.62
N ILE A 189 10.35 0.94 11.38
CA ILE A 189 10.78 0.83 12.76
C ILE A 189 11.72 -0.37 12.90
N ASP A 190 12.94 -0.10 13.35
CA ASP A 190 13.92 -1.14 13.68
C ASP A 190 13.40 -2.03 14.82
N LYS A 191 13.73 -3.34 14.81
CA LYS A 191 13.38 -4.28 15.90
C LYS A 191 13.76 -3.73 17.29
N LYS A 192 14.92 -3.08 17.40
CA LYS A 192 15.45 -2.51 18.65
C LYS A 192 14.60 -1.36 19.22
N GLU A 193 13.78 -0.72 18.39
CA GLU A 193 12.90 0.40 18.76
C GLU A 193 11.47 -0.06 19.07
N LEU A 194 11.17 -1.35 18.85
CA LEU A 194 9.85 -1.92 19.12
C LEU A 194 9.59 -2.00 20.62
N ASP A 195 8.34 -1.72 20.99
CA ASP A 195 7.85 -2.02 22.33
C ASP A 195 7.92 -3.54 22.58
N PRO A 196 8.63 -4.00 23.62
CA PRO A 196 8.71 -5.43 23.94
C PRO A 196 7.35 -6.09 24.14
N LYS A 197 6.33 -5.36 24.61
CA LYS A 197 4.97 -5.88 24.76
C LYS A 197 4.31 -6.11 23.41
N LEU A 198 4.49 -5.19 22.46
CA LEU A 198 3.98 -5.34 21.10
C LEU A 198 4.59 -6.57 20.42
N LEU A 199 5.92 -6.70 20.50
CA LEU A 199 6.64 -7.84 19.92
C LEU A 199 6.21 -9.17 20.55
N LYS A 200 6.04 -9.21 21.88
CA LYS A 200 5.54 -10.39 22.59
C LYS A 200 4.14 -10.79 22.11
N SER A 201 3.20 -9.84 22.08
CA SER A 201 1.83 -10.11 21.63
C SER A 201 1.77 -10.57 20.17
N ALA A 202 2.57 -9.98 19.29
CA ALA A 202 2.69 -10.40 17.90
C ALA A 202 3.23 -11.85 17.78
N THR A 203 4.26 -12.17 18.54
CA THR A 203 4.88 -13.52 18.57
C THR A 203 3.89 -14.57 19.07
N GLU A 204 3.16 -14.28 20.15
CA GLU A 204 2.13 -15.18 20.70
C GLU A 204 0.99 -15.41 19.71
N ALA A 205 0.56 -14.37 18.99
CA ALA A 205 -0.49 -14.46 17.98
C ALA A 205 -0.05 -15.32 16.80
N ILE A 206 1.16 -15.13 16.29
CA ILE A 206 1.73 -15.93 15.20
C ILE A 206 1.90 -17.40 15.61
N LYS A 207 2.45 -17.66 16.81
CA LYS A 207 2.55 -19.02 17.36
C LYS A 207 1.17 -19.68 17.47
N THR A 208 0.16 -18.93 17.89
CA THR A 208 -1.21 -19.44 18.04
C THR A 208 -1.84 -19.79 16.69
N ALA A 209 -1.62 -18.97 15.66
CA ALA A 209 -2.25 -19.16 14.35
C ALA A 209 -1.53 -20.21 13.49
N PHE A 210 -0.20 -20.23 13.52
CA PHE A 210 0.61 -20.95 12.53
C PHE A 210 1.69 -21.86 13.16
N ASP A 211 1.76 -21.96 14.50
CA ASP A 211 2.85 -22.61 15.26
C ASP A 211 4.27 -22.20 14.80
N HIS A 212 4.39 -20.96 14.33
CA HIS A 212 5.63 -20.44 13.76
C HIS A 212 6.46 -19.67 14.80
N GLN A 213 7.79 -19.83 14.75
CA GLN A 213 8.72 -19.04 15.54
C GLN A 213 9.00 -17.73 14.82
N PHE A 214 8.34 -16.66 15.26
CA PHE A 214 8.37 -15.37 14.59
C PHE A 214 9.69 -14.62 14.79
N ASP A 215 10.48 -14.42 13.72
CA ASP A 215 11.75 -13.67 13.78
C ASP A 215 11.65 -12.33 13.04
N VAL A 216 11.02 -11.37 13.70
CA VAL A 216 10.87 -10.02 13.17
C VAL A 216 12.23 -9.33 13.12
N THR A 217 12.60 -8.81 11.95
CA THR A 217 13.80 -7.96 11.77
C THR A 217 13.45 -6.47 11.72
N LYS A 218 12.27 -6.13 11.19
CA LYS A 218 11.72 -4.78 11.13
C LYS A 218 10.20 -4.78 11.21
N ALA A 219 9.63 -3.67 11.65
CA ALA A 219 8.19 -3.43 11.57
C ALA A 219 7.91 -2.15 10.78
N GLN A 220 6.66 -2.01 10.36
CA GLN A 220 6.16 -0.80 9.74
C GLN A 220 4.92 -0.31 10.49
N ILE A 221 4.71 1.00 10.49
CA ILE A 221 3.42 1.58 10.80
C ILE A 221 2.81 2.02 9.48
N GLU A 222 1.72 1.39 9.09
CA GLU A 222 0.89 1.78 7.95
C GLU A 222 -0.29 2.59 8.49
N HIS A 223 -0.20 3.90 8.36
CA HIS A 223 -1.12 4.86 8.95
C HIS A 223 -1.17 4.76 10.49
N TYR A 224 -2.07 3.92 11.04
CA TYR A 224 -2.21 3.66 12.48
C TYR A 224 -2.11 2.16 12.84
N THR A 225 -1.84 1.31 11.85
CA THR A 225 -1.72 -0.13 12.03
C THR A 225 -0.25 -0.54 12.05
N TRP A 226 0.14 -1.31 13.05
CA TRP A 226 1.46 -1.93 13.08
C TRP A 226 1.48 -3.16 12.17
N VAL A 227 2.52 -3.29 11.36
CA VAL A 227 2.76 -4.42 10.47
C VAL A 227 4.10 -5.03 10.84
N LEU A 228 4.09 -6.24 11.37
CA LEU A 228 5.29 -7.00 11.68
C LEU A 228 5.32 -8.18 10.73
N LYS A 229 6.49 -8.48 10.17
CA LYS A 229 6.67 -9.62 9.27
C LYS A 229 8.05 -10.25 9.40
N ASP A 230 8.12 -11.52 9.03
CA ASP A 230 9.35 -12.20 8.69
C ASP A 230 9.26 -12.75 7.25
N ASP A 231 10.01 -13.80 6.92
CA ASP A 231 10.04 -14.42 5.60
C ASP A 231 8.80 -15.27 5.28
N LYS A 232 7.99 -15.62 6.29
CA LYS A 232 6.87 -16.56 6.14
C LYS A 232 5.53 -15.96 6.51
N VAL A 233 5.49 -15.05 7.47
CA VAL A 233 4.23 -14.59 8.04
C VAL A 233 4.20 -13.09 8.27
N THR A 234 3.01 -12.52 8.19
CA THR A 234 2.71 -11.12 8.51
C THR A 234 1.62 -11.06 9.56
N VAL A 235 1.78 -10.15 10.53
CA VAL A 235 0.74 -9.80 11.52
C VAL A 235 0.49 -8.30 11.52
N TYR A 236 -0.79 -7.95 11.45
CA TYR A 236 -1.28 -6.59 11.61
C TYR A 236 -1.83 -6.42 13.02
N MET A 237 -1.40 -5.36 13.69
CA MET A 237 -1.76 -5.08 15.08
C MET A 237 -2.34 -3.68 15.23
N GLU A 238 -3.40 -3.56 16.01
CA GLU A 238 -3.97 -2.28 16.44
C GLU A 238 -4.15 -2.28 17.96
N LYS A 239 -3.76 -1.19 18.62
CA LYS A 239 -3.86 -1.04 20.07
C LYS A 239 -3.26 -2.24 20.84
N GLY A 240 -2.16 -2.80 20.31
CA GLY A 240 -1.46 -3.95 20.88
C GLY A 240 -2.14 -5.32 20.67
N LYS A 241 -3.19 -5.41 19.86
CA LYS A 241 -3.91 -6.66 19.56
C LYS A 241 -3.79 -7.02 18.09
N ALA A 242 -3.68 -8.30 17.79
CA ALA A 242 -3.70 -8.80 16.41
C ALA A 242 -5.10 -8.60 15.81
N ILE A 243 -5.15 -8.13 14.57
CA ILE A 243 -6.39 -7.94 13.80
C ILE A 243 -6.37 -8.71 12.47
N SER A 244 -5.19 -9.08 11.99
CA SER A 244 -5.02 -9.89 10.79
C SER A 244 -3.69 -10.64 10.87
N LEU A 245 -3.68 -11.91 10.48
CA LEU A 245 -2.48 -12.74 10.40
C LEU A 245 -2.50 -13.47 9.06
N ILE A 246 -1.36 -13.55 8.40
CA ILE A 246 -1.21 -14.09 7.04
C ILE A 246 0.02 -15.00 7.02
N ASN A 247 -0.15 -16.22 6.50
CA ASN A 247 0.93 -17.07 6.05
C ASN A 247 1.19 -16.75 4.57
N GLU A 248 2.29 -16.04 4.30
CA GLU A 248 2.70 -15.57 2.97
C GLU A 248 3.09 -16.73 2.03
N GLN A 249 3.33 -17.92 2.59
CA GLN A 249 3.68 -19.14 1.85
C GLN A 249 2.50 -20.11 1.72
N GLY A 250 1.34 -19.79 2.31
CA GLY A 250 0.18 -20.66 2.32
C GLY A 250 -0.56 -20.66 0.99
N ASN A 251 -0.96 -21.85 0.52
CA ASN A 251 -1.76 -22.01 -0.69
C ASN A 251 -3.24 -22.18 -0.30
N GLN A 252 -4.04 -21.13 -0.46
CA GLN A 252 -5.47 -21.21 -0.17
C GLN A 252 -6.25 -21.97 -1.25
N VAL A 253 -7.34 -22.63 -0.84
CA VAL A 253 -8.30 -23.21 -1.77
C VAL A 253 -8.91 -22.13 -2.66
N THR A 254 -9.16 -22.45 -3.92
CA THR A 254 -9.72 -21.51 -4.90
C THR A 254 -11.21 -21.72 -5.14
N THR A 255 -11.80 -22.76 -4.55
CA THR A 255 -13.22 -23.10 -4.63
C THR A 255 -13.72 -23.67 -3.30
N ASN A 256 -15.04 -23.65 -3.10
CA ASN A 256 -15.69 -24.25 -1.92
C ASN A 256 -16.09 -25.73 -2.12
N LYS A 257 -15.53 -26.41 -3.12
CA LYS A 257 -15.85 -27.82 -3.38
C LYS A 257 -15.11 -28.77 -2.45
N GLU A 258 -13.92 -28.40 -2.02
CA GLU A 258 -13.02 -29.20 -1.19
C GLU A 258 -13.36 -29.10 0.29
N MET A 259 -14.10 -28.06 0.69
CA MET A 259 -14.41 -27.77 2.08
C MET A 259 -15.77 -27.07 2.20
N THR A 260 -16.61 -27.62 3.06
CA THR A 260 -17.91 -27.05 3.41
C THR A 260 -17.78 -25.87 4.36
N GLU A 261 -18.81 -25.03 4.39
CA GLU A 261 -18.92 -23.91 5.34
C GLU A 261 -18.89 -24.38 6.80
N LYS A 262 -19.40 -25.59 7.08
CA LYS A 262 -19.34 -26.21 8.41
C LYS A 262 -17.90 -26.53 8.80
N GLU A 263 -17.14 -27.17 7.91
CA GLU A 263 -15.74 -27.52 8.16
C GLU A 263 -14.87 -26.26 8.32
N ALA A 264 -15.11 -25.23 7.51
CA ALA A 264 -14.44 -23.93 7.68
C ALA A 264 -14.75 -23.31 9.05
N LYS A 265 -16.00 -23.40 9.53
CA LYS A 265 -16.37 -22.94 10.87
C LYS A 265 -15.63 -23.69 11.98
N GLU A 266 -15.58 -25.01 11.90
CA GLU A 266 -14.91 -25.85 12.90
C GLU A 266 -13.41 -25.54 12.98
N ALA A 267 -12.75 -25.32 11.83
CA ALA A 267 -11.34 -24.95 11.77
C ALA A 267 -11.05 -23.54 12.31
N VAL A 268 -11.90 -22.56 11.97
CA VAL A 268 -11.63 -21.14 12.28
C VAL A 268 -12.09 -20.75 13.69
N ALA A 269 -13.13 -21.37 14.25
CA ALA A 269 -13.73 -20.94 15.52
C ALA A 269 -12.74 -20.89 16.71
N PRO A 270 -11.87 -21.89 16.93
CA PRO A 270 -10.88 -21.84 18.01
C PRO A 270 -9.92 -20.65 17.87
N LEU A 271 -9.50 -20.34 16.64
CA LEU A 271 -8.56 -19.25 16.35
C LEU A 271 -9.23 -17.89 16.49
N ALA A 272 -10.44 -17.71 15.96
CA ALA A 272 -11.22 -16.49 16.12
C ALA A 272 -11.42 -16.14 17.60
N LYS A 273 -11.69 -17.14 18.44
CA LYS A 273 -11.85 -16.96 19.88
C LYS A 273 -10.53 -16.62 20.56
N LYS A 274 -9.43 -17.32 20.26
CA LYS A 274 -8.11 -17.08 20.90
C LYS A 274 -7.48 -15.75 20.49
N LEU A 275 -7.52 -15.42 19.19
CA LEU A 275 -6.81 -14.27 18.63
C LEU A 275 -7.61 -12.97 18.78
N PHE A 276 -8.93 -13.02 18.59
CA PHE A 276 -9.78 -11.82 18.52
C PHE A 276 -10.83 -11.75 19.63
N ASN A 277 -10.96 -12.79 20.46
CA ASN A 277 -12.04 -12.95 21.42
C ASN A 277 -13.44 -12.89 20.78
N ILE A 278 -13.56 -13.38 19.54
CA ILE A 278 -14.83 -13.44 18.80
C ILE A 278 -15.35 -14.88 18.85
N ASP A 279 -16.58 -15.06 19.30
CA ASP A 279 -17.28 -16.34 19.24
C ASP A 279 -18.12 -16.42 17.96
N ILE A 280 -17.65 -17.21 17.00
CA ILE A 280 -18.29 -17.36 15.68
C ILE A 280 -19.25 -18.56 15.60
N THR A 281 -19.49 -19.28 16.70
CA THR A 281 -20.31 -20.50 16.69
C THR A 281 -21.71 -20.26 16.11
N GLY A 282 -22.33 -19.13 16.51
CA GLY A 282 -23.63 -18.68 16.04
C GLY A 282 -23.63 -17.89 14.72
N TYR A 283 -22.48 -17.70 14.08
CA TYR A 283 -22.40 -16.89 12.85
C TYR A 283 -22.78 -17.70 11.61
N GLU A 284 -23.37 -17.05 10.61
CA GLU A 284 -23.51 -17.65 9.28
C GLU A 284 -22.14 -17.70 8.61
N VAL A 285 -21.87 -18.73 7.81
CA VAL A 285 -20.62 -18.84 7.05
C VAL A 285 -20.97 -18.84 5.59
N LYS A 286 -20.31 -17.99 4.80
CA LYS A 286 -20.51 -17.90 3.35
C LYS A 286 -19.18 -17.93 2.63
N TRP A 287 -19.10 -18.68 1.54
CA TRP A 287 -18.00 -18.58 0.59
C TRP A 287 -18.05 -17.26 -0.19
N ASP A 288 -16.91 -16.57 -0.27
CA ASP A 288 -16.71 -15.39 -1.08
C ASP A 288 -15.92 -15.75 -2.34
N SER A 289 -16.61 -15.80 -3.48
CA SER A 289 -16.00 -16.18 -4.75
C SER A 289 -15.09 -15.12 -5.36
N LEU A 290 -15.14 -13.87 -4.87
CA LEU A 290 -14.26 -12.80 -5.34
C LEU A 290 -12.89 -12.93 -4.70
N PHE A 291 -12.84 -13.11 -3.38
CA PHE A 291 -11.61 -13.17 -2.60
C PHE A 291 -11.11 -14.60 -2.34
N LYS A 292 -11.93 -15.61 -2.65
CA LYS A 292 -11.65 -17.04 -2.47
C LYS A 292 -11.44 -17.40 -0.99
N ASP A 293 -12.37 -16.97 -0.15
CA ASP A 293 -12.30 -17.15 1.29
C ASP A 293 -13.68 -17.38 1.91
N TYR A 294 -13.72 -17.56 3.23
CA TYR A 294 -14.95 -17.71 4.00
C TYR A 294 -15.20 -16.47 4.86
N ARG A 295 -16.41 -15.94 4.74
CA ARG A 295 -16.95 -14.87 5.57
C ARG A 295 -17.74 -15.46 6.73
N PHE A 296 -17.43 -15.03 7.95
CA PHE A 296 -18.17 -15.36 9.16
C PHE A 296 -19.01 -14.15 9.55
N ILE A 297 -20.31 -14.27 9.31
CA ILE A 297 -21.27 -13.18 9.24
C ILE A 297 -22.13 -13.17 10.50
N GLU A 298 -22.09 -12.06 11.22
CA GLU A 298 -23.00 -11.80 12.33
C GLU A 298 -24.31 -11.17 11.84
N LYS A 299 -25.13 -10.64 12.75
CA LYS A 299 -26.40 -9.99 12.38
C LYS A 299 -26.18 -8.84 11.39
N ASN A 300 -27.16 -8.64 10.50
CA ASN A 300 -27.19 -7.58 9.49
C ASN A 300 -26.09 -7.67 8.40
N ASP A 301 -25.66 -8.89 8.05
CA ASP A 301 -24.66 -9.15 7.00
C ASP A 301 -23.26 -8.54 7.26
N VAL A 302 -22.95 -8.28 8.54
CA VAL A 302 -21.63 -7.77 8.94
C VAL A 302 -20.65 -8.93 9.01
N THR A 303 -19.54 -8.84 8.27
CA THR A 303 -18.47 -9.84 8.33
C THR A 303 -17.56 -9.55 9.52
N ALA A 304 -17.71 -10.33 10.58
CA ALA A 304 -16.94 -10.15 11.81
C ALA A 304 -15.55 -10.79 11.72
N VAL A 305 -15.46 -11.95 11.06
CA VAL A 305 -14.21 -12.68 10.78
C VAL A 305 -14.21 -13.10 9.31
N ARG A 306 -13.02 -13.09 8.69
CA ARG A 306 -12.79 -13.62 7.35
C ARG A 306 -11.56 -14.51 7.37
N ALA A 307 -11.61 -15.66 6.74
CA ALA A 307 -10.48 -16.58 6.70
C ALA A 307 -10.38 -17.34 5.38
N ALA A 308 -9.15 -17.53 4.92
CA ALA A 308 -8.84 -18.50 3.88
C ALA A 308 -8.13 -19.70 4.49
N LEU A 309 -8.37 -20.88 3.91
CA LEU A 309 -7.78 -22.13 4.36
C LEU A 309 -7.15 -22.87 3.17
N ASP A 310 -6.17 -23.73 3.45
CA ASP A 310 -5.60 -24.66 2.49
C ASP A 310 -6.47 -25.93 2.34
N ALA A 311 -6.05 -26.85 1.47
CA ALA A 311 -6.77 -28.11 1.22
C ALA A 311 -6.82 -29.02 2.45
N GLU A 312 -5.84 -28.89 3.34
CA GLU A 312 -5.72 -29.59 4.63
C GLU A 312 -6.50 -28.89 5.77
N LYS A 313 -7.25 -27.83 5.47
CA LYS A 313 -8.07 -27.04 6.41
C LYS A 313 -7.24 -26.25 7.42
N ASN A 314 -5.96 -26.03 7.18
CA ASN A 314 -5.18 -25.08 7.96
C ASN A 314 -5.50 -23.66 7.49
N VAL A 315 -5.47 -22.71 8.44
CA VAL A 315 -5.69 -21.31 8.13
C VAL A 315 -4.48 -20.75 7.38
N VAL A 316 -4.71 -20.21 6.19
CA VAL A 316 -3.72 -19.45 5.41
C VAL A 316 -3.71 -17.99 5.87
N TYR A 317 -4.90 -17.41 6.07
CA TYR A 317 -5.00 -16.13 6.77
C TYR A 317 -6.29 -16.04 7.57
N ILE A 318 -6.29 -15.18 8.59
CA ILE A 318 -7.48 -14.84 9.36
C ILE A 318 -7.50 -13.34 9.69
N LYS A 319 -8.64 -12.68 9.47
CA LYS A 319 -8.84 -11.24 9.66
C LYS A 319 -10.06 -10.97 10.53
N SER A 320 -10.06 -9.85 11.24
CA SER A 320 -11.22 -9.32 12.00
C SER A 320 -11.47 -7.85 11.71
N GLY A 321 -12.63 -7.34 12.13
CA GLY A 321 -12.97 -5.92 12.07
C GLY A 321 -13.07 -5.38 10.64
N SER A 322 -12.59 -4.15 10.41
CA SER A 322 -12.65 -3.48 9.10
C SER A 322 -11.94 -4.27 8.00
N ARG A 323 -10.86 -5.00 8.33
CA ARG A 323 -10.13 -5.87 7.40
C ARG A 323 -10.93 -7.09 6.99
N ALA A 324 -11.72 -7.66 7.90
CA ALA A 324 -12.64 -8.74 7.55
C ALA A 324 -13.77 -8.27 6.63
N ALA A 325 -14.28 -7.05 6.85
CA ALA A 325 -15.31 -6.44 6.02
C ALA A 325 -14.82 -6.07 4.61
N ALA A 326 -13.58 -5.56 4.49
CA ALA A 326 -13.03 -5.11 3.20
C ALA A 326 -12.61 -6.26 2.27
N GLY A 327 -12.23 -7.42 2.82
CA GLY A 327 -11.74 -8.58 2.05
C GLY A 327 -10.25 -8.51 1.71
N ASN A 328 -9.68 -7.30 1.57
CA ASN A 328 -8.26 -7.05 1.34
C ASN A 328 -7.52 -6.63 2.62
#